data_AF-A0A6H5HAZ2-F1
#
_entry.id   AF-A0A6H5HAZ2-F1
#
_cell.length_a   1.000
_cell.length_b   1.000
_cell.length_c   1.000
_cell.angle_alpha   90.00
_cell.angle_beta   90.00
_cell.angle_gamma   90.00
#
_symmetry.space_group_name_H-M   'P 1'
#
loop_
_entity.id
_entity.type
_entity.pdbx_description
1 polymer ?
#
loop_
_entity_poly.entity_id
_entity_poly.type
_entity_poly.pdbx_seq_one_letter_code
_entity_poly.pdbx_strand_id
1 'polypeptide(L)' 'MDTSSVVMSTTLLMLAIHQNCQERAYNELKDIFGDSTRQPEEEDLKKMEYLDMCVNEALRHCAPPVTARRVEDNIHL' A
#
# COMPACT_ATOMS: atom_id res chain seq x y z
N MET A 1 -17.29 -2.94 -1.86
CA MET A 1 -15.91 -2.84 -1.35
C MET A 1 -15.10 -2.27 -2.49
N ASP A 2 -14.63 -1.04 -2.36
CA ASP A 2 -13.85 -0.37 -3.40
C ASP A 2 -12.39 -0.83 -3.37
N THR A 3 -11.65 -0.60 -4.45
CA THR A 3 -10.25 -1.02 -4.61
C THR A 3 -9.38 -0.58 -3.43
N SER A 4 -9.48 0.68 -3.01
CA SER A 4 -8.73 1.20 -1.87
C SER A 4 -9.05 0.49 -0.56
N SER A 5 -10.33 0.15 -0.33
CA SER A 5 -10.75 -0.58 0.87
C SER A 5 -10.17 -2.00 0.90
N VAL A 6 -10.13 -2.68 -0.25
CA VAL A 6 -9.48 -4.00 -0.37
C VAL A 6 -8.00 -3.87 -0.02
N VAL A 7 -7.27 -2.97 -0.70
CA VAL A 7 -5.83 -2.77 -0.51
C VAL A 7 -5.49 -2.44 0.93
N MET A 8 -6.23 -1.53 1.56
CA MET A 8 -6.01 -1.17 2.97
C MET A 8 -6.24 -2.37 3.89
N SER A 9 -7.35 -3.10 3.70
CA SER A 9 -7.66 -4.27 4.54
C SER A 9 -6.62 -5.39 4.38
N THR A 10 -6.15 -5.63 3.16
CA THR A 10 -5.07 -6.58 2.86
C THR A 10 -3.76 -6.11 3.49
N THR A 11 -3.40 -4.83 3.37
CA THR A 11 -2.17 -4.27 3.98
C THR A 11 -2.17 -4.47 5.50
N LEU A 12 -3.28 -4.12 6.17
CA LEU A 12 -3.43 -4.28 7.62
C LEU A 12 -3.35 -5.75 8.03
N LEU A 13 -3.98 -6.64 7.28
CA LEU A 13 -3.91 -8.08 7.53
C LEU A 13 -2.47 -8.60 7.39
N MET A 14 -1.76 -8.21 6.33
CA MET A 14 -0.37 -8.61 6.06
C MET A 14 0.57 -8.13 7.17
N LEU A 15 0.42 -6.88 7.63
CA LEU A 15 1.19 -6.37 8.77
C LEU A 15 0.86 -7.12 10.07
N ALA A 16 -0.41 -7.41 10.33
CA ALA A 16 -0.83 -8.14 11.51
C ALA A 16 -0.27 -9.58 11.57
N ILE A 17 -0.18 -10.27 10.43
CA ILE A 17 0.40 -11.64 10.39
C ILE A 17 1.94 -11.64 10.36
N HIS A 18 2.57 -10.55 9.91
CA HIS A 18 4.03 -10.44 9.79
C HIS A 18 4.59 -9.41 10.79
N GLN A 19 4.72 -9.83 12.05
CA GLN A 19 5.15 -8.98 13.17
C GLN A 19 6.48 -8.23 12.91
N ASN A 20 7.47 -8.88 12.29
CA ASN A 20 8.74 -8.22 11.94
C ASN A 20 8.55 -7.07 10.94
N CYS A 21 7.60 -7.20 10.01
CA CYS A 21 7.28 -6.13 9.06
C CYS A 21 6.52 -5.00 9.76
N GLN A 22 5.59 -5.33 10.65
CA GLN A 22 4.87 -4.36 11.46
C GLN A 22 5.83 -3.55 12.34
N GLU A 23 6.77 -4.20 13.03
CA GLU A 23 7.77 -3.54 13.87
C GLU A 23 8.66 -2.61 13.03
N ARG A 24 9.10 -3.05 11.86
CA ARG A 24 9.89 -2.21 10.95
C ARG A 24 9.12 -0.99 10.46
N ALA A 25 7.86 -1.14 10.05
CA ALA A 25 7.01 -0.02 9.64
C ALA A 25 6.73 0.94 10.81
N TYR A 26 6.53 0.40 12.03
CA TYR A 26 6.37 1.21 13.23
C TYR A 26 7.62 2.03 13.55
N ASN A 27 8.81 1.42 13.47
CA ASN A 27 10.07 2.11 13.70
C ASN A 27 10.31 3.22 12.66
N GLU A 28 10.00 2.98 11.38
CA GLU A 28 10.05 4.03 10.35
C GLU A 28 9.16 5.23 10.72
N LEU A 29 7.91 4.98 11.13
CA LEU A 29 7.02 6.07 11.56
C LEU A 29 7.55 6.79 12.81
N LYS A 30 8.14 6.05 13.75
CA LYS A 30 8.78 6.62 14.93
C LYS A 30 9.99 7.48 14.59
N ASP A 31 10.77 7.11 13.58
CA ASP A 31 11.92 7.91 13.11
C ASP A 31 11.46 9.19 12.41
N ILE A 32 10.32 9.17 11.70
CA ILE A 32 9.76 10.36 11.01
C ILE A 32 9.11 11.33 12.01
N PHE A 33 8.33 10.82 12.96
CA PHE A 33 7.48 11.65 13.84
C PHE A 33 8.03 11.82 15.26
N GLY A 34 8.90 10.93 15.74
CA GLY A 34 9.37 10.92 17.12
C GLY A 34 8.20 10.87 18.11
N ASP A 35 8.19 11.80 19.06
CA ASP A 35 7.10 11.99 20.03
C ASP A 35 6.06 13.04 19.57
N SER A 36 6.16 13.51 18.32
CA SER A 36 5.24 14.52 17.78
C SER A 36 3.84 13.95 17.61
N THR A 37 2.84 14.73 18.03
CA THR A 37 1.42 14.45 17.83
C THR A 37 0.83 15.22 16.65
N ARG A 38 1.68 15.91 15.86
CA ARG A 38 1.23 16.64 14.67
C ARG A 38 0.62 15.69 13.64
N GLN A 39 -0.27 16.23 12.82
CA GLN A 39 -0.79 15.45 11.69
C GLN A 39 0.31 15.25 10.63
N PRO A 40 0.33 14.10 9.93
CA PRO A 40 1.22 13.88 8.80
C PRO A 40 0.99 14.92 7.70
N GLU A 41 2.09 15.43 7.14
CA GLU A 41 2.09 16.32 5.96
C GLU A 41 2.57 15.55 4.72
N GLU A 42 2.38 16.14 3.54
CA GLU A 42 2.76 15.48 2.27
C GLU A 42 4.26 15.14 2.22
N GLU A 43 5.12 15.97 2.81
CA GLU A 43 6.56 15.71 2.87
C GLU A 43 6.92 14.50 3.74
N ASP A 44 6.08 14.15 4.71
CA ASP A 44 6.29 12.97 5.54
C ASP A 44 5.93 11.69 4.79
N LEU A 45 4.88 11.72 3.97
CA LEU A 45 4.49 10.59 3.14
C LEU A 45 5.66 10.17 2.22
N LYS A 46 6.45 11.13 1.73
CA LYS A 46 7.64 10.86 0.91
C LYS A 46 8.76 10.13 1.66
N LYS A 47 8.75 10.17 3.00
CA LYS A 47 9.72 9.50 3.86
C LYS A 47 9.28 8.11 4.33
N MET A 48 8.00 7.76 4.12
CA MET A 48 7.41 6.46 4.52
C MET A 48 7.73 5.36 3.48
N GLU A 49 9.00 5.20 3.12
CA GLU A 49 9.44 4.32 2.03
C GLU A 49 9.08 2.85 2.27
N TYR A 50 9.26 2.36 3.50
CA TYR A 50 8.96 0.99 3.88
C TYR A 50 7.46 0.73 3.95
N LEU A 51 6.69 1.65 4.53
CA LEU A 51 5.24 1.55 4.54
C LEU A 51 4.67 1.57 3.11
N ASP A 52 5.21 2.38 2.21
CA ASP A 52 4.83 2.38 0.78
C ASP A 52 5.15 1.02 0.12
N MET A 53 6.31 0.42 0.41
CA MET A 53 6.61 -0.94 -0.04
C MET A 53 5.60 -1.97 0.49
N CYS A 54 5.13 -1.85 1.74
CA CYS A 54 4.11 -2.75 2.28
C CYS A 54 2.77 -2.62 1.54
N VAL A 55 2.35 -1.39 1.20
CA VAL A 55 1.12 -1.15 0.41
C VAL A 55 1.28 -1.71 -1.01
N ASN A 56 2.42 -1.50 -1.64
CA ASN A 56 2.71 -2.03 -2.98
C ASN A 56 2.73 -3.57 -3.00
N GLU A 57 3.23 -4.20 -1.94
CA GLU A 57 3.19 -5.65 -1.83
C GLU A 57 1.76 -6.18 -1.60
N ALA A 58 0.96 -5.48 -0.80
CA ALA A 58 -0.46 -5.80 -0.66
C ALA A 58 -1.20 -5.66 -2.00
N LEU A 59 -0.90 -4.64 -2.80
CA LEU A 59 -1.40 -4.48 -4.17
C LEU A 59 -1.02 -5.68 -5.04
N ARG A 60 0.22 -6.19 -4.96
CA ARG A 60 0.63 -7.40 -5.69
C ARG A 60 -0.25 -8.61 -5.35
N HIS A 61 -0.74 -8.70 -4.11
CA HIS A 61 -1.61 -9.79 -3.65
C HIS A 61 -3.08 -9.61 -4.01
N CYS A 62 -3.61 -8.38 -3.98
CA CYS A 62 -5.02 -8.10 -4.21
C CYS A 62 -5.33 -7.43 -5.56
N ALA A 63 -4.34 -7.30 -6.45
CA ALA A 63 -4.51 -6.71 -7.77
C ALA A 63 -5.60 -7.43 -8.57
N PRO A 64 -6.41 -6.68 -9.36
CA PRO A 64 -7.40 -7.29 -10.22
C PRO A 64 -6.76 -8.29 -11.19
N PRO A 65 -7.27 -9.52 -11.29
CA PRO A 65 -6.66 -10.56 -12.13
C PRO A 65 -6.85 -10.30 -13.63
N VAL A 66 -7.82 -9.47 -14.02
CA VAL A 66 -8.17 -9.22 -15.41
C VAL A 66 -8.42 -7.74 -15.62
N THR A 67 -7.77 -7.18 -16.64
CA THR A 67 -8.16 -5.90 -17.23
C THR A 67 -8.66 -6.17 -18.64
N ALA A 68 -9.94 -5.92 -18.88
CA ALA A 68 -10.55 -6.15 -20.19
C ALA A 68 -10.53 -4.87 -21.03
N ARG A 69 -10.51 -5.05 -22.36
CA ARG A 69 -10.76 -3.99 -23.35
C ARG A 69 -11.85 -4.46 -24.29
N ARG A 70 -12.73 -3.54 -24.70
CA ARG A 70 -13.67 -3.77 -25.79
C ARG A 70 -12.98 -3.40 -27.09
N VAL A 71 -12.95 -4.32 -28.04
CA VAL A 71 -12.40 -4.09 -29.37
C VAL A 71 -13.46 -3.38 -30.21
N GLU A 72 -13.13 -2.22 -30.76
CA GLU A 72 -14.05 -1.44 -31.61
C GLU A 72 -13.77 -1.62 -33.11
N ASP A 73 -12.52 -1.89 -33.49
CA ASP A 73 -12.08 -2.09 -34.88
C ASP A 73 -11.42 -3.46 -35.10
N ASN A 74 -11.31 -3.88 -36.36
CA ASN A 74 -10.62 -5.11 -36.74
C ASN A 74 -9.14 -5.06 -36.31
N ILE A 75 -8.73 -6.02 -35.48
CA ILE A 75 -7.32 -6.20 -35.12
C ILE A 75 -6.63 -6.89 -36.29
N HIS A 76 -5.65 -6.24 -36.89
CA HIS A 76 -4.74 -6.87 -37.85
C HIS A 76 -3.64 -7.59 -37.06
N LEU A 77 -3.58 -8.91 -37.21
CA LEU A 77 -2.56 -9.79 -36.61
C LEU A 77 -1.28 -9.80 -37.46
#